data_AF-A0A940XFY7-F1
#
_entry.id   AF-A0A940XFY7-F1
#
_cell.length_a   1.000
_cell.length_b   1.000
_cell.length_c   1.000
_cell.angle_alpha   90.00
_cell.angle_beta   90.00
_cell.angle_gamma   90.00
#
_symmetry.space_group_name_H-M   'P 1'
#
loop_
_entity.id
_entity.type
_entity.pdbx_description
1 polymer ?
#
loop_
_entity_poly.entity_id
_entity_poly.type
_entity_poly.pdbx_seq_one_letter_code
_entity_poly.pdbx_strand_id
1 'polypeptide(L)'
;MAKARPVTDTERARVRDLHAQGKGRNEIAEILERSGRTISKIAASFDPPLSFARAAEVRVATEVRQADLADRRAALAQRLQDVAERELERVNAPHKYFDWGGKDHNYDERWQDEPTPADKRALLGVVATAIDRSLKLSPPKDETGTEEGIALITNLMSGLTAVYKAQQGKEADEGA
;
A
#
# COMPACT_ATOMS: atom_id res chain seq x y z
N MET A 1 45.71 0.60 24.42
CA MET A 1 44.47 -0.04 23.93
C MET A 1 44.12 -1.16 24.91
N ALA A 2 43.02 -1.04 25.66
CA ALA A 2 42.60 -2.08 26.61
C ALA A 2 42.21 -3.36 25.84
N LYS A 3 42.68 -4.52 26.30
CA LYS A 3 42.38 -5.83 25.71
C LYS A 3 40.88 -6.09 25.81
N ALA A 4 40.22 -6.30 24.67
CA ALA A 4 38.78 -6.56 24.63
C ALA A 4 38.43 -7.79 25.49
N ARG A 5 37.39 -7.69 26.33
CA ARG A 5 36.89 -8.81 27.14
C ARG A 5 36.56 -9.99 26.22
N PRO A 6 37.17 -11.18 26.40
CA PRO A 6 36.91 -12.36 25.56
C PRO A 6 35.42 -12.73 25.56
N VAL A 7 34.92 -13.30 24.46
CA VAL A 7 33.54 -13.80 24.37
C VAL A 7 33.50 -15.24 24.87
N THR A 8 32.71 -15.52 25.91
CA THR A 8 32.57 -16.85 26.49
C THR A 8 31.49 -17.69 25.80
N ASP A 9 31.51 -19.01 26.00
CA ASP A 9 30.43 -19.89 25.53
C ASP A 9 29.09 -19.63 26.22
N THR A 10 29.13 -19.21 27.49
CA THR A 10 27.94 -18.79 28.23
C THR A 10 27.29 -17.54 27.63
N GLU A 11 28.08 -16.57 27.16
CA GLU A 11 27.57 -15.41 26.43
C GLU A 11 26.96 -15.82 25.08
N ARG A 12 27.58 -16.76 24.36
CA ARG A 12 27.02 -17.29 23.10
C ARG A 12 25.65 -17.93 23.34
N ALA A 13 25.52 -18.81 24.33
CA ALA A 13 24.25 -19.42 24.69
C ALA A 13 23.19 -18.35 25.02
N ARG A 14 23.56 -17.32 25.79
CA ARG A 14 22.63 -16.25 26.17
C ARG A 14 22.17 -15.40 25.00
N VAL A 15 23.01 -15.17 23.98
CA VAL A 15 22.60 -14.52 22.73
C VAL A 15 21.53 -15.35 22.02
N ARG A 16 21.68 -16.68 21.97
CA ARG A 16 20.68 -17.58 21.38
C ARG A 16 19.36 -17.53 22.14
N ASP A 17 19.40 -17.57 23.47
CA ASP A 17 18.20 -17.54 24.30
C ASP A 17 17.44 -16.21 24.15
N LEU A 18 18.15 -15.08 24.17
CA LEU A 18 17.54 -13.76 24.00
C LEU A 18 17.01 -13.55 22.57
N HIS A 19 17.67 -14.12 21.56
CA HIS A 19 17.17 -14.14 20.19
C HIS A 19 15.88 -14.97 20.06
N ALA A 20 15.82 -16.14 20.71
CA ALA A 20 14.60 -16.97 20.74
C ALA A 20 13.42 -16.28 21.47
N GLN A 21 13.70 -15.36 22.39
CA GLN A 21 12.71 -14.48 23.03
C GLN A 21 12.29 -13.29 22.15
N GLY A 22 12.79 -13.18 20.92
CA GLY A 22 12.45 -12.12 19.98
C GLY A 22 13.19 -10.79 20.19
N LYS A 23 14.22 -10.74 21.04
CA LYS A 23 14.96 -9.49 21.29
C LYS A 23 15.81 -9.07 20.09
N GLY A 24 15.85 -7.76 19.83
CA GLY A 24 16.63 -7.19 18.73
C GLY A 24 18.14 -7.15 19.04
N ARG A 25 18.98 -7.04 17.99
CA ARG A 25 20.45 -6.99 18.14
C ARG A 25 20.93 -5.96 19.16
N ASN A 26 20.39 -4.74 19.09
CA ASN A 26 20.82 -3.64 19.98
C ASN A 26 20.34 -3.85 21.42
N GLU A 27 19.15 -4.43 21.60
CA GLU A 27 18.63 -4.78 22.92
C GLU A 27 19.49 -5.87 23.58
N ILE A 28 19.88 -6.90 22.83
CA ILE A 28 20.82 -7.92 23.31
C ILE A 28 22.20 -7.32 23.63
N ALA A 29 22.65 -6.36 22.83
CA ALA A 29 23.91 -5.65 23.04
C ALA A 29 23.91 -4.85 24.36
N GLU A 30 22.80 -4.18 24.68
CA GLU A 30 22.60 -3.49 25.96
C GLU A 30 22.56 -4.46 27.14
N ILE A 31 21.77 -5.54 27.05
CA ILE A 31 21.62 -6.53 28.14
C ILE A 31 22.95 -7.22 28.49
N LEU A 32 23.77 -7.54 27.47
CA LEU A 32 25.04 -8.25 27.66
C LEU A 32 26.23 -7.29 27.83
N GLU A 33 26.00 -5.98 27.78
CA GLU A 33 27.04 -4.94 27.80
C GLU A 33 28.12 -5.21 26.73
N ARG A 34 27.68 -5.52 25.51
CA ARG A 34 28.55 -5.82 24.36
C ARG A 34 28.25 -4.90 23.20
N SER A 35 29.24 -4.70 22.33
CA SER A 35 28.98 -3.97 21.08
C SER A 35 28.03 -4.76 20.18
N GLY A 36 27.16 -4.06 19.44
CA GLY A 36 26.29 -4.70 18.46
C GLY A 36 27.05 -5.49 17.38
N ARG A 37 28.29 -5.08 17.06
CA ARG A 37 29.20 -5.83 16.16
C ARG A 37 29.58 -7.20 16.73
N THR A 38 29.80 -7.28 18.05
CA THR A 38 30.09 -8.56 18.74
C THR A 38 28.88 -9.48 18.68
N ILE A 39 27.68 -8.96 18.93
CA ILE A 39 26.43 -9.72 18.84
C ILE A 39 26.21 -10.25 17.41
N SER A 40 26.42 -9.41 16.38
CA SER A 40 26.35 -9.86 14.98
C SER A 40 27.34 -10.97 14.65
N LYS A 41 28.58 -10.91 15.17
CA LYS A 41 29.57 -11.97 14.96
C LYS A 41 29.16 -13.28 15.65
N ILE A 42 28.62 -13.21 16.86
CA ILE A 42 28.12 -14.39 17.58
C ILE A 42 26.95 -15.01 16.83
N ALA A 43 25.99 -14.19 16.39
CA ALA A 43 24.83 -14.63 15.63
C ALA A 43 25.22 -15.34 14.32
N ALA A 44 26.24 -14.83 13.61
CA ALA A 44 26.77 -15.44 12.40
C ALA A 44 27.57 -16.73 12.64
N SER A 45 28.03 -16.98 13.87
CA SER A 45 28.79 -18.19 14.22
C SER A 45 27.92 -19.42 14.50
N PHE A 46 26.60 -19.25 14.58
CA PHE A 46 25.67 -20.37 14.74
C PHE A 46 25.36 -21.03 13.39
N ASP A 47 25.00 -22.31 13.45
CA ASP A 47 24.52 -23.08 12.32
C ASP A 47 23.11 -23.66 12.63
N PRO A 48 22.04 -23.19 11.97
CA PRO A 48 22.03 -22.06 11.03
C PRO A 48 22.29 -20.70 11.71
N PRO A 49 22.77 -19.68 10.97
CA PRO A 49 23.02 -18.34 11.52
C PRO A 49 21.74 -17.69 12.09
N LEU A 50 21.87 -17.03 13.24
CA LEU A 50 20.74 -16.28 13.81
C LEU A 50 20.52 -14.99 13.01
N SER A 51 19.31 -14.81 12.48
CA SER A 51 18.92 -13.60 11.78
C SER A 51 18.14 -12.66 12.69
N PHE A 52 18.59 -11.41 12.81
CA PHE A 52 17.82 -10.33 13.46
C PHE A 52 16.91 -9.60 12.48
N ALA A 53 16.73 -10.13 11.26
CA ALA A 53 15.88 -9.51 10.28
C ALA A 53 14.43 -9.59 10.75
N ARG A 54 13.85 -8.43 11.08
CA ARG A 54 12.41 -8.25 11.30
C ARG A 54 11.61 -8.32 9.99
N ALA A 55 12.05 -9.14 9.03
CA ALA A 55 11.51 -9.17 7.67
C ALA A 55 10.02 -9.51 7.65
N ALA A 56 9.57 -10.42 8.54
CA ALA A 56 8.16 -10.74 8.69
C ALA A 56 7.35 -9.55 9.22
N GLU A 57 7.80 -8.89 10.29
CA GLU A 57 7.13 -7.70 10.86
C GLU A 57 7.10 -6.53 9.87
N VAL A 58 8.21 -6.28 9.16
CA VAL A 58 8.30 -5.22 8.14
C VAL A 58 7.37 -5.52 6.97
N ARG A 59 7.27 -6.79 6.53
CA ARG A 59 6.34 -7.20 5.49
C ARG A 59 4.90 -6.98 5.92
N VAL A 60 4.50 -7.46 7.10
CA VAL A 60 3.16 -7.23 7.66
C VAL A 60 2.85 -5.75 7.80
N ALA A 61 3.77 -4.95 8.33
CA ALA A 61 3.58 -3.50 8.45
C ALA A 61 3.47 -2.80 7.08
N THR A 62 4.15 -3.33 6.05
CA THR A 62 4.04 -2.82 4.68
C THR A 62 2.70 -3.20 4.07
N GLU A 63 2.25 -4.44 4.23
CA GLU A 63 0.94 -4.92 3.76
C GLU A 63 -0.21 -4.11 4.40
N VAL A 64 -0.18 -3.91 5.72
CA VAL A 64 -1.16 -3.07 6.44
C VAL A 64 -1.16 -1.64 5.90
N ARG A 65 0.02 -1.03 5.71
CA ARG A 65 0.11 0.32 5.13
C ARG A 65 -0.41 0.38 3.69
N GLN A 66 -0.18 -0.66 2.90
CA GLN A 66 -0.68 -0.72 1.54
C GLN A 66 -2.21 -0.83 1.50
N ALA A 67 -2.80 -1.62 2.40
CA ALA A 67 -4.26 -1.71 2.57
C ALA A 67 -4.83 -0.34 2.99
N ASP A 68 -4.25 0.30 4.01
CA ASP A 68 -4.66 1.64 4.46
C ASP A 68 -4.60 2.68 3.33
N LEU A 69 -3.56 2.61 2.49
CA LEU A 69 -3.42 3.51 1.34
C LEU A 69 -4.45 3.22 0.24
N ALA A 70 -4.81 1.95 0.02
CA ALA A 70 -5.86 1.59 -0.92
C ALA A 70 -7.21 2.14 -0.47
N ASP A 71 -7.56 1.97 0.81
CA ASP A 71 -8.81 2.48 1.39
C ASP A 71 -8.87 4.01 1.31
N ARG A 72 -7.76 4.70 1.63
CA ARG A 72 -7.68 6.16 1.50
C ARG A 72 -7.84 6.64 0.07
N ARG A 73 -7.30 5.90 -0.91
CA ARG A 73 -7.48 6.23 -2.34
C ARG A 73 -8.94 6.08 -2.76
N ALA A 74 -9.60 4.98 -2.36
CA ALA A 74 -11.01 4.76 -2.65
C ALA A 74 -11.90 5.84 -2.03
N ALA A 75 -11.69 6.18 -0.75
CA ALA A 75 -12.42 7.24 -0.06
C ALA A 75 -12.21 8.62 -0.72
N LEU A 76 -11.00 8.92 -1.19
CA LEU A 76 -10.73 10.16 -1.92
C LEU A 76 -11.41 10.19 -3.28
N ALA A 77 -11.45 9.06 -4.00
CA ALA A 77 -12.16 8.95 -5.28
C ALA A 77 -13.66 9.26 -5.10
N GLN A 78 -14.29 8.71 -4.06
CA GLN A 78 -15.69 9.01 -3.75
C GLN A 78 -15.90 10.50 -3.44
N ARG A 79 -15.06 11.11 -2.60
CA ARG A 79 -15.17 12.55 -2.30
C ARG A 79 -15.01 13.44 -3.53
N LEU A 80 -14.22 13.02 -4.52
CA LEU A 80 -14.11 13.74 -5.78
C LEU A 80 -15.40 13.62 -6.63
N GLN A 81 -16.09 12.48 -6.56
CA GLN A 81 -17.41 12.35 -7.18
C GLN A 81 -18.44 13.26 -6.46
N ASP A 82 -18.44 13.31 -5.14
CA ASP A 82 -19.29 14.25 -4.39
C ASP A 82 -19.02 15.72 -4.78
N VAL A 83 -17.76 16.07 -5.04
CA VAL A 83 -17.39 17.40 -5.57
C VAL A 83 -17.96 17.62 -6.97
N ALA A 84 -17.85 16.63 -7.85
CA ALA A 84 -18.38 16.70 -9.21
C ALA A 84 -19.91 16.89 -9.18
N GLU A 85 -20.63 16.11 -8.38
CA GLU A 85 -22.09 16.21 -8.22
C GLU A 85 -22.50 17.60 -7.72
N ARG A 86 -21.87 18.09 -6.64
CA ARG A 86 -22.15 19.42 -6.07
C ARG A 86 -21.95 20.55 -7.08
N GLU A 87 -20.87 20.52 -7.86
CA GLU A 87 -20.63 21.58 -8.85
C GLU A 87 -21.54 21.43 -10.07
N LEU A 88 -21.94 20.21 -10.43
CA LEU A 88 -22.88 19.95 -11.51
C LEU A 88 -24.27 20.51 -11.20
N GLU A 89 -24.74 20.38 -9.95
CA GLU A 89 -25.99 20.99 -9.47
C GLU A 89 -26.02 22.51 -9.68
N ARG A 90 -24.87 23.18 -9.62
CA ARG A 90 -24.76 24.64 -9.76
C ARG A 90 -24.82 25.13 -11.21
N VAL A 91 -24.61 24.27 -12.20
CA VAL A 91 -24.48 24.65 -13.61
C VAL A 91 -25.72 25.38 -14.13
N ASN A 92 -26.91 25.04 -13.63
CA ASN A 92 -28.18 25.68 -13.98
C ASN A 92 -28.96 26.17 -12.76
N ALA A 93 -28.29 26.35 -11.61
CA ALA A 93 -28.91 26.88 -10.41
C ALA A 93 -28.76 28.40 -10.33
N PRO A 94 -29.68 29.12 -9.65
CA PRO A 94 -29.53 30.54 -9.41
C PRO A 94 -28.17 30.90 -8.79
N HIS A 95 -27.51 31.90 -9.36
CA HIS A 95 -26.16 32.30 -8.99
C HIS A 95 -26.14 33.76 -8.56
N LYS A 96 -25.53 34.01 -7.40
CA LYS A 96 -25.35 35.35 -6.86
C LYS A 96 -24.00 35.90 -7.29
N TYR A 97 -24.03 36.98 -8.05
CA TYR A 97 -22.84 37.75 -8.36
C TYR A 97 -22.73 38.90 -7.38
N PHE A 98 -21.50 39.20 -6.99
CA PHE A 98 -21.20 40.40 -6.23
C PHE A 98 -19.99 41.11 -6.83
N ASP A 99 -19.98 42.43 -6.69
CA ASP A 99 -18.84 43.28 -7.01
C ASP A 99 -18.49 44.08 -5.77
N TRP A 100 -17.19 44.29 -5.58
CA TRP A 100 -16.64 45.15 -4.54
C TRP A 100 -15.64 46.08 -5.20
N GLY A 101 -16.06 47.33 -5.43
CA GLY A 101 -15.29 48.22 -6.28
C GLY A 101 -15.85 49.62 -6.42
N GLY A 102 -15.38 50.29 -7.49
CA GLY A 102 -15.66 51.70 -7.73
C GLY A 102 -14.81 52.63 -6.86
N LYS A 103 -14.95 53.94 -7.13
CA LYS A 103 -14.23 55.00 -6.42
C LYS A 103 -14.55 55.04 -4.92
N ASP A 104 -15.76 54.63 -4.56
CA ASP A 104 -16.29 54.72 -3.21
C ASP A 104 -16.25 53.38 -2.46
N HIS A 105 -15.69 52.32 -3.06
CA HIS A 105 -15.58 50.97 -2.48
C HIS A 105 -16.92 50.41 -1.96
N ASN A 106 -17.95 50.47 -2.81
CA ASN A 106 -19.26 49.97 -2.45
C ASN A 106 -19.41 48.50 -2.84
N TYR A 107 -20.17 47.78 -2.02
CA TYR A 107 -20.64 46.44 -2.32
C TYR A 107 -21.90 46.52 -3.19
N ASP A 108 -21.93 45.72 -4.25
CA ASP A 108 -23.12 45.51 -5.07
C ASP A 108 -23.33 44.01 -5.29
N GLU A 109 -24.58 43.57 -5.32
CA GLU A 109 -24.94 42.17 -5.53
C GLU A 109 -26.16 42.04 -6.45
N ARG A 110 -26.14 41.00 -7.29
CA ARG A 110 -27.29 40.63 -8.12
C ARG A 110 -27.46 39.14 -8.20
N TRP A 111 -28.71 38.70 -8.17
CA TRP A 111 -29.08 37.33 -8.52
C TRP A 111 -29.26 37.21 -10.03
N GLN A 112 -28.85 36.06 -10.57
CA GLN A 112 -29.28 35.60 -11.88
C GLN A 112 -29.89 34.21 -11.76
N ASP A 113 -30.85 33.90 -12.62
CA ASP A 113 -31.54 32.61 -12.64
C ASP A 113 -30.58 31.45 -12.91
N GLU A 114 -29.51 31.72 -13.66
CA GLU A 114 -28.43 30.77 -13.95
C GLU A 114 -27.06 31.47 -14.02
N PRO A 115 -25.94 30.73 -13.86
CA PRO A 115 -24.61 31.30 -14.03
C PRO A 115 -24.35 31.73 -15.48
N THR A 116 -23.42 32.67 -15.67
CA THR A 116 -22.99 33.09 -17.01
C THR A 116 -22.35 31.93 -17.79
N PRO A 117 -22.32 31.96 -19.13
CA PRO A 117 -21.64 30.93 -19.92
C PRO A 117 -20.16 30.73 -19.59
N ALA A 118 -19.48 31.76 -19.09
CA ALA A 118 -18.10 31.66 -18.62
C ALA A 118 -18.01 30.85 -17.32
N ASP A 119 -18.87 31.13 -16.36
CA ASP A 119 -18.89 30.44 -15.07
C ASP A 119 -19.38 29.00 -15.20
N LYS A 120 -20.38 28.74 -16.06
CA LYS A 120 -20.80 27.36 -16.39
C LYS A 120 -19.62 26.55 -16.93
N ARG A 121 -18.79 27.12 -17.80
CA ARG A 121 -17.57 26.47 -18.29
C ARG A 121 -16.57 26.21 -17.17
N ALA A 122 -16.41 27.15 -16.24
CA ALA A 122 -15.54 26.96 -15.08
C ALA A 122 -16.03 25.83 -14.17
N LEU A 123 -17.32 25.79 -13.84
CA LEU A 123 -17.96 24.71 -13.08
C LEU A 123 -17.76 23.35 -13.76
N LEU A 124 -18.06 23.26 -15.07
CA LEU A 124 -17.87 22.04 -15.85
C LEU A 124 -16.40 21.60 -15.92
N GLY A 125 -15.45 22.55 -15.89
CA GLY A 125 -14.03 22.25 -15.80
C GLY A 125 -13.65 21.58 -14.47
N VAL A 126 -14.24 22.01 -13.36
CA VAL A 126 -14.07 21.37 -12.05
C VAL A 126 -14.69 19.97 -12.06
N VAL A 127 -15.91 19.82 -12.58
CA VAL A 127 -16.60 18.52 -12.73
C VAL A 127 -15.75 17.54 -13.52
N ALA A 128 -15.28 17.95 -14.71
CA ALA A 128 -14.46 17.10 -15.58
C ALA A 128 -13.16 16.67 -14.89
N THR A 129 -12.49 17.60 -14.19
CA THR A 129 -11.26 17.30 -13.46
C THR A 129 -11.52 16.33 -12.30
N ALA A 130 -12.57 16.56 -11.52
CA ALA A 130 -12.90 15.71 -10.37
C ALA A 130 -13.22 14.28 -10.80
N ILE A 131 -14.00 14.11 -11.88
CA ILE A 131 -14.30 12.80 -12.47
C ILE A 131 -13.01 12.12 -12.97
N ASP A 132 -12.20 12.80 -13.79
CA ASP A 132 -10.93 12.25 -14.32
C ASP A 132 -9.98 11.79 -13.20
N ARG A 133 -9.84 12.60 -12.13
CA ARG A 133 -8.98 12.25 -10.99
C ARG A 133 -9.56 11.11 -10.15
N SER A 134 -10.89 11.05 -9.99
CA SER A 134 -11.52 9.94 -9.27
C SER A 134 -11.31 8.61 -10.00
N LEU A 135 -11.45 8.58 -11.33
CA LEU A 135 -11.25 7.38 -12.16
C LEU A 135 -9.79 6.93 -12.17
N LYS A 136 -8.84 7.86 -12.04
CA LYS A 136 -7.42 7.50 -11.89
C LYS A 136 -7.10 6.91 -10.51
N LEU A 137 -7.82 7.32 -9.47
CA LEU A 137 -7.63 6.83 -8.10
C LEU A 137 -8.34 5.50 -7.85
N SER A 138 -9.50 5.31 -8.49
CA SER A 138 -10.30 4.10 -8.43
C SER A 138 -10.83 3.82 -9.83
N PRO A 139 -10.02 3.20 -10.70
CA PRO A 139 -10.47 2.83 -12.04
C PRO A 139 -11.67 1.89 -11.95
N PRO A 140 -12.60 1.97 -12.90
CA PRO A 140 -13.62 0.94 -13.04
C PRO A 140 -12.93 -0.41 -13.11
N LYS A 141 -13.50 -1.43 -12.47
CA LYS A 141 -13.03 -2.79 -12.72
C LYS A 141 -13.20 -3.05 -14.22
N ASP A 142 -12.12 -3.40 -14.89
CA ASP A 142 -12.18 -3.85 -16.27
C ASP A 142 -13.08 -5.09 -16.28
N GLU A 143 -14.33 -4.95 -16.74
CA GLU A 143 -15.21 -6.09 -17.04
C GLU A 143 -14.66 -6.93 -18.20
N THR A 144 -13.55 -6.53 -18.81
CA THR A 144 -12.91 -7.21 -19.92
C THR A 144 -12.00 -8.34 -19.44
N GLY A 145 -12.58 -9.50 -19.13
CA GLY A 145 -12.04 -10.85 -19.38
C GLY A 145 -10.62 -11.23 -18.90
N THR A 146 -9.89 -10.39 -18.19
CA THR A 146 -8.50 -10.62 -17.77
C THR A 146 -8.44 -11.46 -16.50
N GLU A 147 -9.28 -11.18 -15.50
CA GLU A 147 -9.42 -12.04 -14.32
C GLU A 147 -10.00 -13.41 -14.68
N GLU A 148 -11.05 -13.45 -15.52
CA GLU A 148 -11.60 -14.70 -16.05
C GLU A 148 -10.58 -15.47 -16.92
N GLY A 149 -9.79 -14.76 -17.73
CA GLY A 149 -8.72 -15.36 -18.54
C GLY A 149 -7.59 -15.94 -17.69
N ILE A 150 -7.19 -15.26 -16.62
CA ILE A 150 -6.18 -15.77 -15.67
C ILE A 150 -6.73 -17.00 -14.93
N ALA A 151 -7.99 -16.98 -14.51
CA ALA A 151 -8.63 -18.14 -13.88
C ALA A 151 -8.72 -19.34 -14.84
N LEU A 152 -9.07 -19.11 -16.11
CA LEU A 152 -9.11 -20.13 -17.15
C LEU A 152 -7.72 -20.75 -17.40
N ILE A 153 -6.69 -19.92 -17.54
CA ILE A 153 -5.30 -20.37 -17.75
C ILE A 153 -4.81 -21.15 -16.53
N THR A 154 -5.11 -20.69 -15.31
CA THR A 154 -4.72 -21.38 -14.08
C THR A 154 -5.37 -22.76 -13.98
N ASN A 155 -6.67 -22.84 -14.29
CA ASN A 155 -7.39 -24.10 -14.33
C ASN A 155 -6.81 -25.05 -15.39
N LEU A 156 -6.50 -24.55 -16.60
CA LEU A 156 -5.88 -25.36 -17.65
C LEU A 156 -4.50 -25.90 -17.23
N MET A 157 -3.64 -25.04 -16.67
CA MET A 157 -2.31 -25.43 -16.19
C MET A 157 -2.39 -26.47 -15.08
N SER A 158 -3.34 -26.31 -14.15
CA SER A 158 -3.56 -27.29 -13.07
C SER A 158 -4.02 -28.65 -13.62
N GLY A 159 -4.91 -28.67 -14.61
CA GLY A 159 -5.37 -29.89 -15.27
C GLY A 159 -4.25 -30.59 -16.03
N LEU A 160 -3.45 -29.84 -16.79
CA LEU A 160 -2.30 -30.39 -17.52
C LEU A 160 -1.25 -31.00 -16.57
N THR A 161 -0.99 -30.33 -15.45
CA THR A 161 -0.07 -30.83 -14.41
C THR A 161 -0.58 -32.12 -13.77
N ALA A 162 -1.89 -32.23 -13.55
CA ALA A 162 -2.50 -33.45 -13.01
C ALA A 162 -2.38 -34.63 -13.98
N VAL A 163 -2.64 -34.41 -15.28
CA VAL A 163 -2.47 -35.42 -16.33
C VAL A 163 -1.02 -35.88 -16.44
N TYR A 164 -0.07 -34.95 -16.42
CA TYR A 164 1.35 -35.26 -16.47
C TYR A 164 1.82 -36.11 -15.28
N LYS A 165 1.39 -35.77 -14.06
CA LYS A 165 1.69 -36.56 -12.86
C LYS A 165 1.06 -37.96 -12.92
N ALA A 166 -0.15 -38.07 -13.45
CA ALA A 166 -0.84 -39.36 -13.61
C ALA A 166 -0.14 -40.26 -14.65
N GLN A 167 0.47 -39.69 -15.69
CA GLN A 167 1.26 -40.45 -16.67
C GLN A 167 2.59 -40.95 -16.09
N GLN A 168 3.34 -40.10 -15.37
CA GLN A 168 4.59 -40.54 -14.72
C GLN A 168 4.36 -41.59 -13.63
N GLY A 169 3.24 -41.51 -12.91
CA GLY A 169 2.88 -42.52 -11.91
C GLY A 169 2.55 -43.89 -12.52
N LYS A 170 2.04 -43.93 -13.75
CA LYS A 170 1.73 -45.18 -14.48
C LYS A 170 2.97 -45.81 -15.10
N GLU A 171 3.88 -45.01 -15.65
CA GLU A 171 5.15 -45.51 -16.19
C GLU A 171 6.07 -46.09 -15.09
N ALA A 172 5.94 -45.64 -13.85
CA ALA A 172 6.67 -46.19 -12.71
C ALA A 172 6.07 -47.51 -12.17
N ASP A 173 4.80 -47.80 -12.45
CA ASP A 173 4.08 -49.01 -11.98
C ASP A 173 4.12 -50.15 -13.02
N GLU A 174 4.22 -49.84 -14.32
CA GLU A 174 4.38 -50.84 -15.40
C GLU A 174 5.84 -51.32 -15.59
N GLY A 175 6.80 -50.74 -14.87
CA GLY A 175 8.23 -51.07 -14.94
C GLY A 175 8.80 -51.92 -13.80
N ALA A 176 7.95 -52.44 -12.90
CA ALA A 176 8.33 -53.31 -11.77
C ALA A 176 7.78 -54.73 -11.95
#